data_AF-A0AAD1TCV1-F1
#
_entry.id   AF-A0AAD1TCV1-F1
#
_cell.length_a   1.000
_cell.length_b   1.000
_cell.length_c   1.000
_cell.angle_alpha   90.00
_cell.angle_beta   90.00
_cell.angle_gamma   90.00
#
_symmetry.space_group_name_H-M   'P 1'
#
loop_
_entity.id
_entity.type
_entity.pdbx_description
1 polymer ?
#
loop_
_entity_poly.entity_id
_entity_poly.type
_entity_poly.pdbx_seq_one_letter_code
_entity_poly.pdbx_strand_id
1 'polypeptide(L)'
;MLKKEDCDIDDVVERLHDPVTCDPPIYKHRHYNLLAYMKYLTGEFGEVVSHLLKAEEHVNESLFDNKDAKKTVIYANFAWFYLHTNQLEDAHTYAEKVEEISNKYQSSENQSILFVEIYGERAWSLFSFCGKYCEKAVEYFKKALTFGPEDPDLNCGHAMAEWRLLSYKRQSPQTEDHTILKLLE
;
A
#
# COMPACT_ATOMS: atom_id res chain seq x y z
N MET A 1 6.01 -2.75 10.69
CA MET A 1 5.75 -3.49 9.45
C MET A 1 4.49 -4.32 9.66
N LEU A 2 3.73 -4.57 8.61
CA LEU A 2 2.61 -5.52 8.67
C LEU A 2 3.18 -6.90 9.03
N LYS A 3 2.40 -7.72 9.71
CA LYS A 3 2.83 -9.05 10.15
C LYS A 3 1.81 -10.10 9.74
N LYS A 4 2.21 -11.36 9.76
CA LYS A 4 1.28 -12.46 9.45
C LYS A 4 0.10 -12.53 10.41
N GLU A 5 0.26 -12.10 11.65
CA GLU A 5 -0.80 -12.11 12.67
C GLU A 5 -1.75 -10.92 12.57
N ASP A 6 -1.50 -10.00 11.63
CA ASP A 6 -2.23 -8.74 11.53
C ASP A 6 -3.50 -8.83 10.68
N CYS A 7 -3.61 -9.83 9.82
CA CYS A 7 -4.76 -10.09 8.97
C CYS A 7 -4.85 -11.58 8.62
N ASP A 8 -6.04 -12.01 8.19
CA ASP A 8 -6.18 -13.28 7.50
C ASP A 8 -5.60 -13.13 6.08
N ILE A 9 -4.45 -13.74 5.83
CA ILE A 9 -3.75 -13.63 4.54
C ILE A 9 -4.60 -14.22 3.42
N ASP A 10 -5.31 -15.32 3.68
CA ASP A 10 -6.12 -16.00 2.68
C ASP A 10 -7.32 -15.13 2.29
N ASP A 11 -7.97 -14.47 3.26
CA ASP A 11 -8.99 -13.45 3.00
C ASP A 11 -8.47 -12.30 2.13
N VAL A 12 -7.27 -11.78 2.43
CA VAL A 12 -6.73 -10.67 1.62
C VAL A 12 -6.41 -11.15 0.21
N VAL A 13 -5.83 -12.34 0.03
CA VAL A 13 -5.54 -12.91 -1.28
C VAL A 13 -6.83 -13.17 -2.06
N GLU A 14 -7.87 -13.71 -1.43
CA GLU A 14 -9.18 -13.92 -2.04
C GLU A 14 -9.81 -12.60 -2.49
N ARG A 15 -9.77 -11.56 -1.64
CA ARG A 15 -10.24 -10.22 -2.01
C ARG A 15 -9.45 -9.56 -3.13
N LEU A 16 -8.22 -10.01 -3.39
CA LEU A 16 -7.39 -9.52 -4.50
C LEU A 16 -7.56 -10.31 -5.79
N HIS A 17 -8.19 -11.49 -5.75
CA HIS A 17 -8.38 -12.34 -6.94
C HIS A 17 -9.13 -11.60 -8.05
N ASP A 18 -10.28 -11.02 -7.72
CA ASP A 18 -11.11 -10.29 -8.68
C ASP A 18 -10.46 -8.99 -9.14
N PRO A 19 -9.94 -8.10 -8.26
CA PRO A 19 -9.21 -6.90 -8.69
C PRO A 19 -8.01 -7.19 -9.61
N VAL A 20 -7.20 -8.21 -9.35
CA VAL A 20 -6.07 -8.57 -10.23
C VAL A 20 -6.53 -8.94 -11.63
N THR A 21 -7.67 -9.61 -11.72
CA THR A 21 -8.22 -10.11 -12.98
C THR A 21 -8.97 -9.01 -13.74
N CYS A 22 -9.86 -8.31 -13.04
CA CYS A 22 -10.89 -7.44 -13.60
C CYS A 22 -10.52 -5.96 -13.64
N ASP A 23 -9.64 -5.48 -12.75
CA ASP A 23 -9.37 -4.05 -12.69
C ASP A 23 -8.57 -3.58 -13.91
N PRO A 24 -8.74 -2.31 -14.30
CA PRO A 24 -7.95 -1.69 -15.36
C PRO A 24 -6.44 -1.94 -15.17
N PRO A 25 -5.67 -2.14 -16.26
CA PRO A 25 -4.23 -2.40 -16.21
C PRO A 25 -3.44 -1.40 -15.35
N ILE A 26 -3.92 -0.15 -15.27
CA ILE A 26 -3.32 0.90 -14.46
C ILE A 26 -3.26 0.57 -12.95
N TYR A 27 -4.13 -0.28 -12.41
CA TYR A 27 -4.10 -0.62 -10.99
C TYR A 27 -3.37 -1.94 -10.69
N LYS A 28 -3.08 -2.75 -11.72
CA LYS A 28 -2.57 -4.12 -11.54
C LYS A 28 -1.21 -4.16 -10.84
N HIS A 29 -0.32 -3.22 -11.13
CA HIS A 29 1.00 -3.15 -10.49
C HIS A 29 0.93 -3.13 -8.94
N ARG A 30 0.00 -2.36 -8.38
CA ARG A 30 -0.27 -2.28 -6.93
C ARG A 30 -0.73 -3.62 -6.36
N HIS A 31 -1.60 -4.33 -7.07
CA HIS A 31 -2.11 -5.63 -6.61
C HIS A 31 -1.00 -6.67 -6.59
N TYR A 32 -0.16 -6.70 -7.63
CA TYR A 32 1.00 -7.60 -7.66
C TYR A 32 2.04 -7.26 -6.59
N ASN A 33 2.28 -5.96 -6.30
CA ASN A 33 3.10 -5.55 -5.16
C ASN A 33 2.56 -6.08 -3.83
N LEU A 34 1.25 -5.97 -3.61
CA LEU A 34 0.60 -6.45 -2.40
C LEU A 34 0.65 -7.97 -2.30
N LEU A 35 0.39 -8.69 -3.39
CA LEU A 35 0.49 -10.16 -3.46
C LEU A 35 1.92 -10.64 -3.19
N ALA A 36 2.94 -9.96 -3.72
CA ALA A 36 4.33 -10.27 -3.41
C ALA A 36 4.60 -10.22 -1.91
N TYR A 37 4.05 -9.21 -1.22
CA TYR A 37 4.19 -9.10 0.22
C TYR A 37 3.41 -10.19 0.98
N MET A 38 2.22 -10.60 0.51
CA MET A 38 1.49 -11.74 1.08
C MET A 38 2.30 -13.03 0.96
N LYS A 39 2.90 -13.28 -0.20
CA LYS A 39 3.77 -14.44 -0.45
C LYS A 39 5.02 -14.44 0.42
N TYR A 40 5.56 -13.26 0.72
CA TYR A 40 6.62 -13.14 1.70
C TYR A 40 6.16 -13.57 3.10
N LEU A 41 4.97 -13.12 3.54
CA LEU A 41 4.42 -13.50 4.85
C LEU A 41 4.12 -15.01 4.97
N THR A 42 3.83 -15.69 3.85
CA THR A 42 3.63 -17.16 3.82
C THR A 42 4.91 -17.96 3.64
N GLY A 43 6.05 -17.30 3.34
CA GLY A 43 7.34 -17.96 3.10
C GLY A 43 7.53 -18.49 1.67
N GLU A 44 6.65 -18.13 0.74
CA GLU A 44 6.68 -18.54 -0.66
C GLU A 44 7.60 -17.62 -1.49
N PHE A 45 8.90 -17.58 -1.17
CA PHE A 45 9.84 -16.61 -1.72
C PHE A 45 10.00 -16.63 -3.25
N GLY A 46 9.81 -17.78 -3.91
CA GLY A 46 9.81 -17.86 -5.37
C GLY A 46 8.66 -17.09 -6.01
N GLU A 47 7.50 -17.07 -5.36
CA GLU A 47 6.33 -16.31 -5.80
C GLU A 47 6.52 -14.80 -5.57
N VAL A 48 7.28 -14.39 -4.54
CA VAL A 48 7.55 -12.97 -4.27
C VAL A 48 8.19 -12.31 -5.49
N VAL A 49 9.28 -12.89 -6.00
CA VAL A 49 9.99 -12.37 -7.19
C VAL A 49 9.08 -12.37 -8.42
N SER A 50 8.33 -13.46 -8.64
CA SER A 50 7.38 -13.54 -9.76
C SER A 50 6.36 -12.41 -9.74
N HIS A 51 5.77 -12.12 -8.58
CA HIS A 51 4.78 -11.06 -8.45
C HIS A 51 5.40 -9.67 -8.61
N LEU A 52 6.59 -9.41 -8.06
CA LEU A 52 7.26 -8.12 -8.26
C LEU A 52 7.66 -7.88 -9.74
N LEU A 53 8.07 -8.92 -10.47
CA LEU A 53 8.33 -8.82 -11.91
C LEU A 53 7.04 -8.52 -12.70
N LYS A 54 5.92 -9.17 -12.37
CA LYS A 54 4.61 -8.86 -12.97
C LYS A 54 4.16 -7.43 -12.66
N ALA A 55 4.43 -6.94 -11.46
CA ALA A 55 4.15 -5.55 -11.10
C ALA A 55 4.94 -4.59 -12.00
N GLU A 56 6.23 -4.86 -12.21
CA GLU A 56 7.08 -4.04 -13.09
C GLU A 56 6.63 -4.11 -14.56
N GLU A 57 6.30 -5.31 -15.05
CA GLU A 57 5.76 -5.52 -16.41
C GLU A 57 4.52 -4.66 -16.66
N HIS A 58 3.56 -4.67 -15.73
CA HIS A 58 2.36 -3.84 -15.87
C HIS A 58 2.65 -2.33 -15.86
N VAL A 59 3.67 -1.87 -15.13
CA VAL A 59 4.10 -0.47 -15.21
C VAL A 59 4.78 -0.17 -16.55
N ASN A 60 5.55 -1.11 -17.09
CA ASN A 60 6.21 -0.95 -18.39
C ASN A 60 5.21 -0.87 -19.54
N GLU A 61 4.17 -1.69 -19.51
CA GLU A 61 3.14 -1.76 -20.56
C GLU A 61 2.08 -0.66 -20.49
N SER A 62 1.97 0.02 -19.34
CA SER A 62 0.96 1.07 -19.15
C SER A 62 1.29 2.35 -19.93
N LEU A 63 0.32 3.26 -19.98
CA LEU A 63 0.47 4.61 -20.53
C LEU A 63 0.84 5.66 -19.48
N PHE A 64 1.43 5.26 -18.35
CA PHE A 64 1.86 6.23 -17.34
C PHE A 64 2.96 7.14 -17.86
N ASP A 65 2.82 8.44 -17.65
CA ASP A 65 3.89 9.41 -17.91
C ASP A 65 5.02 9.30 -16.88
N ASN A 66 4.67 8.89 -15.65
CA ASN A 66 5.56 8.83 -14.49
C ASN A 66 5.90 7.38 -14.08
N LYS A 67 6.23 6.52 -15.05
CA LYS A 67 6.57 5.10 -14.80
C LYS A 67 7.64 4.92 -13.73
N ASP A 68 8.67 5.77 -13.71
CA ASP A 68 9.74 5.69 -12.72
C ASP A 68 9.22 5.88 -11.29
N ALA A 69 8.30 6.85 -11.08
CA ALA A 69 7.65 7.02 -9.77
C ALA A 69 6.91 5.74 -9.36
N LYS A 70 6.10 5.15 -10.26
CA LYS A 70 5.38 3.88 -10.03
C LYS A 70 6.32 2.73 -9.66
N LYS A 71 7.51 2.67 -10.28
CA LYS A 71 8.52 1.64 -10.00
C LYS A 71 9.22 1.80 -8.67
N THR A 72 9.20 2.98 -8.05
CA THR A 72 9.87 3.23 -6.77
C THR A 72 9.48 2.20 -5.71
N VAL A 73 8.18 1.95 -5.56
CA VAL A 73 7.68 1.01 -4.53
C VAL A 73 8.02 -0.43 -4.89
N ILE A 74 7.99 -0.79 -6.18
CA ILE A 74 8.38 -2.12 -6.68
C ILE A 74 9.86 -2.38 -6.36
N TYR A 75 10.75 -1.45 -6.72
CA TYR A 75 12.17 -1.59 -6.46
C TYR A 75 12.51 -1.56 -4.97
N ALA A 76 11.82 -0.74 -4.18
CA ALA A 76 11.96 -0.76 -2.73
C ALA A 76 11.55 -2.12 -2.14
N ASN A 77 10.49 -2.75 -2.67
CA ASN A 77 10.08 -4.09 -2.26
C ASN A 77 11.10 -5.17 -2.66
N PHE A 78 11.69 -5.08 -3.87
CA PHE A 78 12.80 -5.95 -4.25
C PHE A 78 14.00 -5.81 -3.32
N ALA A 79 14.46 -4.58 -3.10
CA ALA A 79 15.61 -4.30 -2.22
C ALA A 79 15.35 -4.84 -0.81
N TRP A 80 14.15 -4.60 -0.29
CA TRP A 80 13.73 -5.09 1.02
C TRP A 80 13.70 -6.62 1.08
N PHE A 81 13.11 -7.29 0.08
CA PHE A 81 13.05 -8.75 0.01
C PHE A 81 14.44 -9.39 -0.05
N TYR A 82 15.32 -8.89 -0.92
CA TYR A 82 16.66 -9.43 -1.06
C TYR A 82 17.51 -9.21 0.20
N LEU A 83 17.35 -8.06 0.87
CA LEU A 83 17.97 -7.80 2.17
C LEU A 83 17.52 -8.84 3.22
N HIS A 84 16.22 -9.14 3.28
CA HIS A 84 15.66 -10.08 4.27
C HIS A 84 15.91 -11.55 3.94
N THR A 85 16.35 -11.86 2.71
CA THR A 85 16.77 -13.19 2.27
C THR A 85 18.29 -13.33 2.14
N ASN A 86 19.05 -12.36 2.66
CA ASN A 86 20.52 -12.34 2.69
C ASN A 86 21.20 -12.36 1.30
N GLN A 87 20.53 -11.81 0.30
CA GLN A 87 21.04 -11.63 -1.07
C GLN A 87 21.49 -10.17 -1.23
N LEU A 88 22.65 -9.83 -0.67
CA LEU A 88 23.08 -8.44 -0.49
C LEU A 88 23.39 -7.71 -1.81
N GLU A 89 23.93 -8.43 -2.80
CA GLU A 89 24.24 -7.85 -4.12
C GLU A 89 22.95 -7.39 -4.81
N ASP A 90 21.93 -8.25 -4.88
CA ASP A 90 20.63 -7.89 -5.43
C ASP A 90 19.95 -6.77 -4.63
N ALA A 91 20.01 -6.83 -3.31
CA ALA A 91 19.47 -5.79 -2.45
C ALA A 91 20.09 -4.42 -2.75
N HIS A 92 21.40 -4.38 -2.96
CA HIS A 92 22.12 -3.17 -3.32
C HIS A 92 21.70 -2.66 -4.70
N THR A 93 21.66 -3.53 -5.72
CA THR A 93 21.23 -3.16 -7.08
C THR A 93 19.84 -2.52 -7.10
N TYR A 94 18.87 -3.05 -6.36
CA TYR A 94 17.54 -2.45 -6.30
C TYR A 94 17.49 -1.18 -5.46
N ALA A 95 18.33 -1.06 -4.42
CA ALA A 95 18.46 0.18 -3.65
C ALA A 95 19.04 1.32 -4.51
N GLU A 96 20.04 1.04 -5.36
CA GLU A 96 20.59 2.01 -6.32
C GLU A 96 19.50 2.50 -7.28
N LYS A 97 18.65 1.62 -7.81
CA LYS A 97 17.51 2.04 -8.65
C LYS A 97 16.54 2.96 -7.92
N VAL A 98 16.26 2.70 -6.64
CA VAL A 98 15.43 3.60 -5.81
C VAL A 98 16.10 4.95 -5.62
N GLU A 99 17.42 4.95 -5.40
CA GLU A 99 18.21 6.18 -5.26
C GLU A 99 18.23 7.00 -6.56
N GLU A 100 18.42 6.35 -7.71
CA GLU A 100 18.34 7.00 -9.03
C GLU A 100 17.00 7.70 -9.26
N ILE A 101 15.89 7.01 -8.93
CA ILE A 101 14.56 7.61 -9.02
C ILE A 101 14.46 8.76 -8.01
N SER A 102 14.84 8.56 -6.77
CA SER A 102 14.81 9.62 -5.75
C SER A 102 15.56 10.86 -6.21
N ASN A 103 16.74 10.69 -6.83
CA ASN A 103 17.57 11.77 -7.38
C ASN A 103 16.87 12.49 -8.54
N LYS A 104 16.21 11.76 -9.44
CA LYS A 104 15.44 12.33 -10.55
C LYS A 104 14.27 13.20 -10.08
N TYR A 105 13.65 12.87 -8.95
CA TYR A 105 12.49 13.55 -8.40
C TYR A 105 12.85 14.54 -7.26
N GLN A 106 14.12 14.96 -7.14
CA GLN A 106 14.55 15.93 -6.11
C GLN A 106 14.04 17.36 -6.33
N SER A 107 13.66 17.74 -7.55
CA SER A 107 13.07 19.06 -7.78
C SER A 107 11.70 19.16 -7.13
N SER A 108 11.37 20.31 -6.55
CA SER A 108 10.12 20.52 -5.79
C SER A 108 8.85 20.22 -6.59
N GLU A 109 8.87 20.48 -7.90
CA GLU A 109 7.73 20.21 -8.80
C GLU A 109 7.51 18.72 -9.04
N ASN A 110 8.60 17.94 -9.14
CA ASN A 110 8.50 16.49 -9.38
C ASN A 110 8.33 15.71 -8.08
N GLN A 111 8.83 16.22 -6.95
CA GLN A 111 8.78 15.53 -5.67
C GLN A 111 7.35 15.18 -5.23
N SER A 112 6.38 16.04 -5.56
CA SER A 112 4.96 15.78 -5.32
C SER A 112 4.48 14.51 -6.01
N ILE A 113 4.91 14.24 -7.25
CA ILE A 113 4.54 13.04 -8.00
C ILE A 113 5.04 11.78 -7.28
N LEU A 114 6.28 11.82 -6.80
CA LEU A 114 6.87 10.70 -6.07
C LEU A 114 6.16 10.48 -4.72
N PHE A 115 5.79 11.54 -4.02
CA PHE A 115 5.09 11.45 -2.74
C PHE A 115 3.63 11.00 -2.87
N VAL A 116 2.92 11.44 -3.91
CA VAL A 116 1.60 10.89 -4.27
C VAL A 116 1.69 9.38 -4.40
N GLU A 117 2.72 8.89 -5.10
CA GLU A 117 2.90 7.45 -5.30
C GLU A 117 3.22 6.70 -4.01
N ILE A 118 4.24 7.14 -3.28
CA ILE A 118 4.71 6.45 -2.06
C ILE A 118 3.61 6.43 -0.99
N TYR A 119 2.92 7.55 -0.77
CA TYR A 119 1.87 7.61 0.24
C TYR A 119 0.58 6.92 -0.24
N GLY A 120 0.26 7.00 -1.53
CA GLY A 120 -0.89 6.32 -2.13
C GLY A 120 -0.77 4.79 -2.03
N GLU A 121 0.33 4.22 -2.52
CA GLU A 121 0.61 2.77 -2.43
C GLU A 121 0.55 2.28 -0.99
N ARG A 122 1.12 3.05 -0.06
CA ARG A 122 1.07 2.74 1.38
C ARG A 122 -0.35 2.79 1.94
N ALA A 123 -1.14 3.79 1.57
CA ALA A 123 -2.53 3.93 2.01
C ALA A 123 -3.38 2.74 1.54
N TRP A 124 -3.27 2.39 0.26
CA TRP A 124 -4.00 1.27 -0.33
C TRP A 124 -3.56 -0.09 0.21
N SER A 125 -2.26 -0.27 0.48
CA SER A 125 -1.75 -1.48 1.14
C SER A 125 -2.37 -1.62 2.53
N LEU A 126 -2.32 -0.57 3.36
CA LEU A 126 -2.90 -0.59 4.71
C LEU A 126 -4.42 -0.79 4.69
N PHE A 127 -5.11 -0.17 3.73
CA PHE A 127 -6.54 -0.34 3.53
C PHE A 127 -6.91 -1.79 3.19
N SER A 128 -6.09 -2.46 2.39
CA SER A 128 -6.31 -3.86 1.97
C SER A 128 -6.14 -4.85 3.11
N PHE A 129 -5.20 -4.61 4.04
CA PHE A 129 -5.00 -5.43 5.26
C PHE A 129 -6.14 -5.31 6.27
N CYS A 130 -6.94 -4.24 6.19
CA CYS A 130 -8.16 -4.05 6.99
C CYS A 130 -7.94 -4.00 8.52
N GLY A 131 -9.05 -3.93 9.27
CA GLY A 131 -9.05 -3.94 10.74
C GLY A 131 -8.36 -2.73 11.38
N LYS A 132 -7.39 -2.99 12.28
CA LYS A 132 -6.67 -1.94 13.04
C LYS A 132 -5.87 -0.96 12.18
N TYR A 133 -5.71 -1.24 10.88
CA TYR A 133 -4.95 -0.39 9.95
C TYR A 133 -5.81 0.65 9.23
N CYS A 134 -7.14 0.60 9.33
CA CYS A 134 -8.01 1.56 8.64
C CYS A 134 -7.72 3.01 9.03
N GLU A 135 -7.43 3.28 10.31
CA GLU A 135 -7.08 4.63 10.76
C GLU A 135 -5.78 5.14 10.10
N LYS A 136 -4.74 4.30 10.08
CA LYS A 136 -3.48 4.62 9.39
C LYS A 136 -3.66 4.75 7.88
N ALA A 137 -4.53 3.95 7.27
CA ALA A 137 -4.85 4.09 5.85
C ALA A 137 -5.44 5.47 5.55
N VAL A 138 -6.39 5.94 6.37
CA VAL A 138 -6.96 7.30 6.26
C VAL A 138 -5.86 8.37 6.40
N GLU A 139 -4.95 8.24 7.37
CA GLU A 139 -3.83 9.17 7.54
C GLU A 139 -2.94 9.24 6.28
N TYR A 140 -2.60 8.09 5.69
CA TYR A 140 -1.76 8.06 4.49
C TYR A 140 -2.49 8.55 3.24
N PHE A 141 -3.80 8.30 3.10
CA PHE A 141 -4.60 8.92 2.06
C PHE A 141 -4.61 10.44 2.19
N LYS A 142 -4.85 10.98 3.39
CA LYS A 142 -4.77 12.43 3.66
C LYS A 142 -3.39 12.98 3.30
N LYS A 143 -2.33 12.26 3.65
CA LYS A 143 -0.95 12.64 3.32
C LYS A 143 -0.65 12.61 1.82
N ALA A 144 -1.20 11.65 1.07
CA ALA A 144 -1.05 11.62 -0.38
C ALA A 144 -1.81 12.79 -1.04
N LEU A 145 -3.03 13.07 -0.55
CA LEU A 145 -3.88 14.16 -1.03
C LEU A 145 -3.33 15.56 -0.76
N THR A 146 -2.36 15.75 0.15
CA THR A 146 -1.65 17.04 0.26
C THR A 146 -0.80 17.36 -0.97
N PHE A 147 -0.37 16.33 -1.71
CA PHE A 147 0.44 16.47 -2.93
C PHE A 147 -0.38 16.29 -4.21
N GLY A 148 -1.47 15.52 -4.16
CA GLY A 148 -2.38 15.26 -5.29
C GLY A 148 -3.85 15.43 -4.88
N PRO A 149 -4.33 16.66 -4.60
CA PRO A 149 -5.67 16.88 -4.03
C PRO A 149 -6.82 16.48 -4.95
N GLU A 150 -6.60 16.53 -6.27
CA GLU A 150 -7.61 16.19 -7.29
C GLU A 150 -7.48 14.75 -7.80
N ASP A 151 -6.60 13.94 -7.21
CA ASP A 151 -6.41 12.56 -7.66
C ASP A 151 -7.66 11.72 -7.35
N PRO A 152 -8.35 11.17 -8.37
CA PRO A 152 -9.60 10.45 -8.17
C PRO A 152 -9.42 9.10 -7.48
N ASP A 153 -8.29 8.41 -7.69
CA ASP A 153 -7.97 7.13 -7.01
C ASP A 153 -7.79 7.37 -5.52
N LEU A 154 -7.00 8.38 -5.15
CA LEU A 154 -6.76 8.73 -3.74
C LEU A 154 -8.02 9.22 -3.04
N ASN A 155 -8.82 10.07 -3.69
CA ASN A 155 -10.08 10.55 -3.11
C ASN A 155 -11.08 9.40 -2.90
N CYS A 156 -11.18 8.47 -3.85
CA CYS A 156 -12.01 7.28 -3.72
C CYS A 156 -11.52 6.40 -2.55
N GLY A 157 -10.23 6.08 -2.51
CA GLY A 157 -9.61 5.29 -1.44
C GLY A 157 -9.79 5.92 -0.07
N HIS A 158 -9.63 7.25 0.03
CA HIS A 158 -9.88 8.00 1.26
C HIS A 158 -11.32 7.85 1.76
N ALA A 159 -12.30 8.07 0.89
CA ALA A 159 -13.72 7.96 1.25
C ALA A 159 -14.08 6.52 1.68
N MET A 160 -13.56 5.51 0.97
CA MET A 160 -13.74 4.10 1.34
C MET A 160 -13.11 3.78 2.70
N ALA A 161 -11.91 4.30 2.97
CA ALA A 161 -11.21 4.09 4.24
C ALA A 161 -11.95 4.75 5.42
N GLU A 162 -12.44 5.98 5.25
CA GLU A 162 -13.24 6.66 6.28
C GLU A 162 -14.56 5.92 6.53
N TRP A 163 -15.26 5.48 5.49
CA TRP A 163 -16.49 4.70 5.63
C TRP A 163 -16.28 3.40 6.41
N ARG A 164 -15.21 2.64 6.08
CA ARG A 164 -14.86 1.42 6.83
C ARG A 164 -14.51 1.73 8.28
N LEU A 165 -13.71 2.75 8.53
CA LEU A 165 -13.33 3.16 9.89
C LEU A 165 -14.55 3.53 10.74
N LEU A 166 -15.50 4.29 10.18
CA LEU A 166 -16.77 4.63 10.84
C LEU A 166 -17.60 3.39 11.14
N SER A 167 -17.65 2.44 10.21
CA SER A 167 -18.39 1.19 10.38
C SER A 167 -17.82 0.37 11.54
N TYR A 168 -16.49 0.27 11.65
CA TYR A 168 -15.83 -0.38 12.79
C TYR A 168 -16.16 0.32 14.11
N LYS A 169 -16.04 1.65 14.16
CA LYS A 169 -16.32 2.45 15.36
C LYS A 169 -17.76 2.32 15.84
N ARG A 170 -18.73 2.09 14.94
CA ARG A 170 -20.14 1.85 15.28
C ARG A 170 -20.39 0.44 15.81
N GLN A 171 -19.61 -0.54 15.38
CA GLN A 171 -19.76 -1.94 15.78
C GLN A 171 -19.03 -2.26 17.09
N SER A 172 -17.96 -1.54 17.41
CA SER A 172 -17.40 -1.51 18.76
C SER A 172 -18.32 -0.67 19.64
N PRO A 173 -19.00 -1.21 20.67
CA PRO A 173 -19.64 -0.37 21.67
C PRO A 173 -18.53 0.50 22.24
N GLN A 174 -18.64 1.81 22.09
CA GLN A 174 -17.93 2.67 23.03
C GLN A 174 -18.49 2.25 24.39
N THR A 175 -17.63 1.75 25.28
CA THR A 175 -17.88 1.86 26.71
C THR A 175 -17.95 3.36 27.00
N GLU A 176 -19.12 3.95 26.74
CA GLU A 176 -19.50 5.21 27.33
C GLU A 176 -19.50 4.95 28.83
N ASP A 177 -18.49 5.50 29.51
CA ASP A 177 -18.43 5.62 30.95
C ASP A 177 -19.79 6.13 31.46
N HIS A 178 -20.61 5.20 31.95
CA HIS A 178 -21.86 5.50 32.66
C HIS A 178 -21.53 6.02 34.07
N THR A 179 -20.71 7.08 34.16
CA THR A 179 -20.40 7.74 35.43
C THR A 179 -21.37 8.90 35.73
N ILE A 180 -22.42 9.11 34.93
CA ILE A 180 -23.39 10.20 35.16
C ILE A 180 -24.59 9.78 36.05
N LEU A 181 -24.77 8.51 36.41
CA LEU A 181 -25.92 8.05 37.23
C LEU A 181 -25.59 7.61 38.67
N LYS A 182 -24.53 8.15 39.30
CA LYS A 182 -24.26 7.95 40.75
C LYS A 182 -24.43 9.19 41.63
N LEU A 183 -25.11 10.23 41.16
CA LEU A 183 -25.37 11.45 41.94
C LEU A 183 -26.85 11.66 42.32
N LEU A 184 -27.69 10.62 42.25
CA LEU A 184 -29.11 10.71 42.65
C LEU A 184 -29.60 9.49 43.45
N GLU A 185 -28.80 8.98 44.38
CA GLU A 185 -29.28 8.14 45.50
C GLU A 185 -28.71 8.65 46.84
#